data_AF-A0A6J5TKJ9-F1
#
_entry.id   AF-A0A6J5TKJ9-F1
#
_cell.length_a   1.000
_cell.length_b   1.000
_cell.length_c   1.000
_cell.angle_alpha   90.00
_cell.angle_beta   90.00
_cell.angle_gamma   90.00
#
_symmetry.space_group_name_H-M   'P 1'
#
loop_
_entity.id
_entity.type
_entity.pdbx_description
1 polymer ?
#
loop_
_entity_poly.entity_id
_entity_poly.type
_entity_poly.pdbx_seq_one_letter_code
_entity_poly.pdbx_strand_id
1 'polypeptide(L)' 'MLVTFVVVDAPSAYNVIMGRDWIHIMDGEASTRCQVMRCLTNNGLGTIDIKGINSKPKGVTT' A
#
# COMPACT_ATOMS: atom_id res chain seq x y z
N MET A 1 -9.11 12.70 -8.54
CA MET A 1 -9.15 11.65 -9.59
C MET A 1 -9.92 10.48 -8.98
N LEU A 2 -10.95 9.97 -9.66
CA LEU A 2 -11.74 8.84 -9.14
C LEU A 2 -11.01 7.53 -9.43
N VAL A 3 -11.06 6.59 -8.49
CA VAL A 3 -10.48 5.26 -8.68
C VAL A 3 -11.59 4.25 -8.93
N THR A 4 -11.52 3.54 -10.05
CA THR A 4 -12.40 2.40 -10.33
C THR A 4 -11.82 1.14 -9.71
N PHE A 5 -12.65 0.36 -9.02
CA PHE A 5 -12.28 -0.94 -8.48
C PHE A 5 -13.29 -2.00 -8.93
N VAL A 6 -12.84 -3.25 -8.97
CA VAL A 6 -13.69 -4.40 -9.29
C VAL A 6 -13.89 -5.21 -8.01
N VAL A 7 -15.14 -5.50 -7.67
CA VAL A 7 -15.46 -6.42 -6.58
C VAL A 7 -15.49 -7.82 -7.15
N VAL A 8 -14.67 -8.70 -6.58
CA VAL A 8 -14.63 -10.12 -6.95
C VAL A 8 -15.16 -10.91 -5.76
N ASP A 9 -16.27 -11.61 -5.97
CA ASP A 9 -16.82 -12.53 -4.97
C ASP A 9 -16.10 -13.88 -5.08
N ALA A 10 -14.99 -14.02 -4.36
CA ALA A 10 -14.20 -15.23 -4.33
C ALA A 10 -13.46 -15.38 -2.98
N PRO A 11 -13.25 -16.61 -2.49
CA PRO A 11 -12.38 -16.85 -1.35
C PRO A 11 -10.95 -16.39 -1.68
N SER A 12 -10.48 -15.36 -0.97
CA SER A 12 -9.17 -14.77 -1.19
C SER A 12 -8.44 -14.59 0.14
N ALA A 13 -7.13 -14.82 0.14
CA ALA A 13 -6.25 -14.49 1.25
C ALA A 13 -5.99 -12.97 1.35
N TYR A 14 -6.44 -12.19 0.37
CA TYR A 14 -6.24 -10.75 0.27
C TYR A 14 -7.58 -10.04 0.16
N ASN A 15 -7.79 -9.02 1.01
CA ASN A 15 -8.99 -8.18 0.95
C ASN A 15 -8.99 -7.20 -0.24
N VAL A 16 -7.80 -6.77 -0.68
CA VAL A 16 -7.64 -5.78 -1.76
C VAL A 16 -6.37 -6.10 -2.55
N ILE A 17 -6.47 -6.03 -3.87
CA ILE A 17 -5.32 -6.10 -4.79
C ILE A 17 -5.22 -4.73 -5.45
N MET A 18 -4.17 -3.98 -5.12
CA MET A 18 -3.92 -2.66 -5.69
C MET A 18 -3.01 -2.76 -6.90
N GLY A 19 -3.51 -2.26 -8.04
CA GLY A 19 -2.73 -2.12 -9.27
C GLY A 19 -1.91 -0.83 -9.31
N ARG A 20 -1.23 -0.60 -10.44
CA ARG A 20 -0.38 0.58 -10.65
C ARG A 20 -1.13 1.91 -10.55
N ASP A 21 -2.39 1.95 -11.00
CA ASP A 21 -3.18 3.20 -11.00
C ASP A 21 -3.42 3.71 -9.56
N TRP A 22 -3.68 2.80 -8.63
CA TRP A 22 -3.80 3.13 -7.20
C TRP A 22 -2.49 3.66 -6.62
N ILE A 23 -1.38 3.02 -6.97
CA ILE A 23 -0.04 3.43 -6.51
C ILE A 23 0.25 4.86 -7.00
N HIS A 24 -0.04 5.15 -8.26
CA HIS A 24 0.18 6.48 -8.84
C HIS A 24 -0.68 7.56 -8.18
N ILE A 25 -1.95 7.26 -7.87
CA ILE A 25 -2.87 8.22 -7.24
C ILE A 25 -2.48 8.55 -5.80
N MET A 26 -1.89 7.59 -5.09
CA MET A 26 -1.39 7.80 -3.72
C MET A 26 0.00 8.44 -3.68
N ASP A 27 0.54 8.87 -4.83
CA ASP A 27 1.93 9.29 -5.00
C ASP A 27 2.90 8.28 -4.35
N GLY A 28 2.57 7.00 -4.58
CA GLY A 28 3.17 5.88 -3.90
C GLY A 28 4.38 5.32 -4.65
N GLU A 29 5.37 4.87 -3.90
CA GLU A 29 6.53 4.15 -4.39
C GLU A 29 6.52 2.71 -3.88
N ALA A 30 6.42 1.74 -4.78
CA ALA A 30 6.52 0.32 -4.44
C ALA A 30 7.99 -0.12 -4.44
N SER A 31 8.51 -0.50 -3.28
CA SER A 31 9.87 -1.03 -3.14
C SER A 31 9.83 -2.55 -3.06
N THR A 32 10.31 -3.21 -4.12
CA THR A 32 10.46 -4.68 -4.16
C THR A 32 11.49 -5.18 -3.15
N ARG A 33 12.60 -4.43 -2.97
CA ARG A 33 13.68 -4.76 -2.02
C ARG A 33 13.19 -4.78 -0.57
N CYS A 34 12.41 -3.78 -0.19
CA CYS A 34 11.93 -3.62 1.18
C CYS A 34 10.54 -4.25 1.40
N GLN A 35 9.92 -4.75 0.34
CA GLN A 35 8.55 -5.29 0.33
C GLN A 35 7.55 -4.33 1.01
N VAL A 36 7.71 -3.03 0.73
CA VAL A 36 6.89 -1.96 1.27
C VAL A 36 6.36 -1.12 0.12
N MET A 37 5.14 -0.61 0.27
CA MET A 37 4.62 0.48 -0.53
C MET A 37 4.65 1.74 0.31
N ARG A 38 5.44 2.73 -0.08
CA ARG A 38 5.51 4.02 0.59
C ARG A 38 4.54 4.98 -0.06
N CYS A 39 3.72 5.69 0.68
CA CYS A 39 2.88 6.76 0.15
C CYS A 39 2.97 8.00 1.04
N LEU A 40 2.61 9.17 0.52
CA LEU A 40 2.55 10.38 1.32
C LEU A 40 1.40 10.30 2.33
N THR A 41 1.60 10.84 3.54
CA THR A 41 0.46 11.13 4.41
C THR A 41 -0.44 12.17 3.73
N ASN A 42 -1.74 12.08 4.00
CA ASN A 42 -2.75 13.06 3.60
C ASN A 42 -2.35 14.53 3.87
N ASN A 43 -1.53 14.78 4.89
CA ASN A 43 -1.06 16.13 5.25
C ASN A 43 0.22 16.55 4.50
N GLY A 44 0.77 15.70 3.61
CA GLY A 44 2.00 15.94 2.85
C GLY A 44 3.28 16.02 3.69
N LEU A 45 3.18 15.90 5.02
CA LEU A 45 4.26 16.15 5.97
C LEU A 45 5.14 14.93 6.24
N GLY A 46 4.81 13.78 5.68
CA GLY A 46 5.54 12.53 5.91
C GLY A 46 5.14 11.42 4.95
N THR A 47 5.67 10.24 5.21
CA THR A 47 5.40 9.04 4.41
C THR A 47 4.92 7.90 5.29
N ILE A 48 4.00 7.09 4.76
CA ILE A 48 3.47 5.89 5.38
C ILE A 48 4.02 4.69 4.61
N ASP A 49 4.66 3.75 5.32
CA ASP A 49 5.12 2.49 4.74
C ASP A 49 4.03 1.41 4.97
N ILE A 50 3.36 1.01 3.90
CA ILE A 50 2.38 -0.08 3.89
C ILE A 50 3.13 -1.39 3.63
N LYS A 51 3.06 -2.30 4.61
CA LYS A 51 3.66 -3.64 4.54
C LYS A 51 2.60 -4.71 4.27
N GLY A 52 2.96 -5.73 3.50
CA GLY A 52 2.12 -6.92 3.34
C GLY A 52 2.07 -7.77 4.63
N ILE A 53 1.14 -8.72 4.71
CA ILE A 53 0.91 -9.55 5.90
C ILE A 53 2.11 -10.42 6.31
N ASN A 54 3.02 -10.75 5.38
CA ASN A 54 4.22 -11.56 5.65
C ASN A 54 5.41 -10.74 6.16
N SER A 55 5.19 -9.46 6.39
CA SER A 55 6.26 -8.56 6.75
C SER A 55 6.40 -8.51 8.26
N LYS A 56 7.52 -9.01 8.81
CA LYS A 56 7.80 -8.87 10.24
C LYS A 56 7.64 -7.40 10.66
N PRO A 57 6.96 -7.09 11.79
CA PRO A 57 6.92 -5.72 12.29
C PRO A 57 8.36 -5.25 12.49
N LYS A 58 8.75 -4.17 11.81
CA LYS A 58 9.98 -3.48 12.20
C LYS A 58 9.62 -2.77 13.51
N GLY A 59 10.32 -3.12 14.59
CA GLY A 59 10.13 -2.49 15.88
C GLY A 59 10.10 -0.97 15.71
N VAL A 60 9.11 -0.34 16.34
CA VAL A 60 9.13 1.08 16.63
C VAL A 60 10.38 1.31 17.48
N THR A 61 11.36 2.02 16.93
CA THR A 61 12.45 2.57 17.72
C THR A 61 11.99 3.93 18.20
N THR A 62 11.68 4.02 19.50
CA THR A 62 11.46 5.27 20.24
C THR A 62 12.74 6.10 20.29
#